data_AF-A0A9W9BZU3-F1
#
_entry.id   AF-A0A9W9BZU3-F1
#
_cell.length_a   1.000
_cell.length_b   1.000
_cell.length_c   1.000
_cell.angle_alpha   90.00
_cell.angle_beta   90.00
_cell.angle_gamma   90.00
#
_symmetry.space_group_name_H-M   'P 1'
#
loop_
_entity.id
_entity.type
_entity.pdbx_description
1 polymer ?
#
loop_
_entity_poly.entity_id
_entity_poly.type
_entity_poly.pdbx_seq_one_letter_code
_entity_poly.pdbx_strand_id
1 'polypeptide(L)'
;MRPYDELMLIPGNFSVPHPSTGPPKIPKKALRIARIYVSQRTTTYNGRMNWNIPKHLARFSFSAPVTPAGASPPQDLTVKVFPPGTEESDGVHPFFACKLTPWRWMPSVPVNMCWVPISMKHVQPPISEPAGYKRAVAAELENQKIGVTIDAYDISPKNEVAVAAGTDRWCAFDIGGKVQRARGCWVEILKLGVDGGEQERYWPKGVKPWRFGGWMEDAVLEIENPLEWKL
;
A
#
# COMPACT_ATOMS: atom_id res chain seq x y z
N MET A 1 -16.69 -2.09 1.85
CA MET A 1 -15.46 -2.84 1.48
C MET A 1 -15.27 -3.96 2.50
N ARG A 2 -14.86 -5.16 2.07
CA ARG A 2 -14.40 -6.20 3.01
C ARG A 2 -12.96 -5.84 3.48
N PRO A 3 -12.53 -6.29 4.67
CA PRO A 3 -11.17 -6.02 5.17
C PRO A 3 -10.09 -6.50 4.19
N TYR A 4 -8.99 -5.77 4.10
CA TYR A 4 -7.82 -6.16 3.31
C TYR A 4 -6.55 -5.67 4.00
N ASP A 5 -5.42 -6.21 3.59
CA ASP A 5 -4.10 -5.91 4.13
C ASP A 5 -3.32 -5.06 3.13
N GLU A 6 -2.52 -4.12 3.65
CA GLU A 6 -1.76 -3.20 2.82
C GLU A 6 -0.35 -2.94 3.40
N LEU A 7 0.65 -2.92 2.52
CA LEU A 7 1.99 -2.41 2.81
C LEU A 7 2.32 -1.31 1.82
N MET A 8 2.51 -0.09 2.33
CA MET A 8 2.76 1.11 1.54
C MET A 8 4.21 1.60 1.72
N LEU A 9 4.88 1.92 0.61
CA LEU A 9 6.24 2.45 0.60
C LEU A 9 6.25 3.92 0.18
N ILE A 10 6.55 4.81 1.13
CA ILE A 10 6.68 6.26 0.93
C ILE A 10 8.14 6.66 1.19
N PRO A 11 9.01 6.64 0.17
CA PRO A 11 10.42 7.03 0.33
C PRO A 11 10.65 8.49 0.72
N GLY A 12 9.64 9.36 0.60
CA GLY A 12 9.70 10.76 0.98
C GLY A 12 9.29 11.71 -0.14
N ASN A 13 9.87 12.91 -0.14
CA ASN A 13 9.51 14.00 -1.04
C ASN A 13 10.23 13.94 -2.39
N PHE A 14 9.46 14.05 -3.48
CA PHE A 14 9.95 14.11 -4.87
C PHE A 14 9.65 15.47 -5.47
N SER A 15 10.46 15.90 -6.43
CA SER A 15 10.17 17.07 -7.26
C SER A 15 8.92 16.82 -8.09
N VAL A 16 8.02 17.81 -8.10
CA VAL A 16 6.77 17.77 -8.86
C VAL A 16 6.94 18.62 -10.12
N PRO A 17 6.63 18.10 -11.32
CA PRO A 17 6.65 18.90 -12.53
C PRO A 17 5.41 19.79 -12.62
N HIS A 18 5.64 21.05 -12.99
CA HIS A 18 4.60 22.06 -13.12
C HIS A 18 4.24 22.25 -14.59
N PRO A 19 2.94 22.32 -14.94
CA PRO A 19 2.53 22.66 -16.30
C PRO A 19 2.97 24.08 -16.66
N SER A 20 3.27 24.32 -17.95
CA SER A 20 3.71 25.62 -18.47
C SER A 20 2.61 26.69 -18.46
N THR A 21 1.34 26.28 -18.41
CA THR A 21 0.17 27.17 -18.47
C THR A 21 -0.90 26.77 -17.45
N GLY A 22 -1.27 27.73 -16.57
CA GLY A 22 -2.33 27.58 -15.57
C GLY A 22 -1.88 26.89 -14.28
N PRO A 23 -2.40 27.27 -13.10
CA PRO A 23 -2.02 26.59 -11.88
C PRO A 23 -2.84 25.30 -11.78
N PRO A 24 -2.22 24.28 -11.21
CA PRO A 24 -2.74 23.91 -9.91
C PRO A 24 -1.81 24.47 -8.84
N LYS A 25 -2.35 24.86 -7.68
CA LYS A 25 -1.55 25.14 -6.48
C LYS A 25 -0.94 23.81 -5.99
N ILE A 26 -0.01 23.27 -6.77
CA ILE A 26 0.73 22.04 -6.49
C ILE A 26 2.10 22.41 -5.93
N PRO A 27 2.53 21.74 -4.85
CA PRO A 27 3.80 22.05 -4.21
C PRO A 27 4.96 21.69 -5.15
N LYS A 28 6.11 22.36 -5.01
CA LYS A 28 7.34 22.02 -5.73
C LYS A 28 7.88 20.64 -5.38
N LYS A 29 7.58 20.18 -4.17
CA LYS A 29 7.93 18.86 -3.66
C LYS A 29 6.75 18.28 -2.89
N ALA A 30 6.50 16.99 -3.03
CA ALA A 30 5.43 16.28 -2.32
C ALA A 30 5.84 14.83 -2.05
N LEU A 31 5.14 14.19 -1.11
CA LEU A 31 5.34 12.77 -0.84
C LEU A 31 4.96 11.94 -2.08
N ARG A 32 5.69 10.85 -2.30
CA ARG A 32 5.36 9.88 -3.35
C ARG A 32 5.28 8.48 -2.77
N ILE A 33 4.17 7.83 -3.01
CA ILE A 33 4.04 6.38 -2.80
C ILE A 33 4.69 5.69 -3.99
N ALA A 34 5.83 5.03 -3.76
CA ALA A 34 6.57 4.34 -4.81
C ALA A 34 5.96 2.97 -5.13
N ARG A 35 5.31 2.34 -4.13
CA ARG A 35 4.67 1.03 -4.28
C ARG A 35 3.68 0.79 -3.15
N ILE A 36 2.58 0.11 -3.45
CA ILE A 36 1.73 -0.51 -2.44
C ILE A 36 1.53 -1.98 -2.78
N TYR A 37 1.60 -2.83 -1.77
CA TYR A 37 1.15 -4.22 -1.83
C TYR A 37 -0.20 -4.36 -1.15
N VAL A 38 -1.14 -5.08 -1.77
CA VAL A 38 -2.48 -5.32 -1.21
C VAL A 38 -2.93 -6.76 -1.36
N SER A 39 -3.73 -7.25 -0.43
CA SER A 39 -4.33 -8.59 -0.51
C SER A 39 -5.64 -8.67 -1.32
N GLN A 40 -6.09 -7.55 -1.91
CA GLN A 40 -7.39 -7.48 -2.60
C GLN A 40 -7.33 -6.82 -3.99
N ARG A 41 -7.98 -7.46 -4.97
CA ARG A 41 -8.04 -7.05 -6.39
C ARG A 41 -8.69 -5.70 -6.62
N THR A 42 -9.88 -5.49 -6.05
CA THR A 42 -10.68 -4.28 -6.27
C THR A 42 -9.97 -3.04 -5.75
N THR A 43 -9.28 -3.13 -4.61
CA THR A 43 -8.43 -2.07 -4.08
C THR A 43 -7.28 -1.72 -5.03
N THR A 44 -6.70 -2.71 -5.72
CA THR A 44 -5.65 -2.49 -6.74
C THR A 44 -6.16 -1.61 -7.87
N TYR A 45 -7.28 -1.98 -8.49
CA TYR A 45 -7.88 -1.21 -9.59
C TYR A 45 -8.26 0.22 -9.16
N ASN A 46 -9.02 0.34 -8.07
CA ASN A 46 -9.51 1.64 -7.58
C ASN A 46 -8.37 2.57 -7.18
N GLY A 47 -7.34 2.04 -6.50
CA GLY A 47 -6.16 2.79 -6.09
C GLY A 47 -5.39 3.40 -7.27
N ARG A 48 -5.27 2.62 -8.34
CA ARG A 48 -4.59 3.04 -9.57
C ARG A 48 -5.40 4.09 -10.32
N MET A 49 -6.68 3.83 -10.55
CA MET A 49 -7.56 4.71 -11.32
C MET A 49 -7.78 6.08 -10.67
N ASN A 50 -8.02 6.10 -9.36
CA ASN A 50 -8.40 7.34 -8.68
C ASN A 50 -7.18 8.18 -8.24
N TRP A 51 -6.06 7.54 -7.89
CA TRP A 51 -4.95 8.24 -7.24
C TRP A 51 -3.58 7.97 -7.88
N ASN A 52 -3.52 7.29 -9.03
CA ASN A 52 -2.27 6.87 -9.66
C ASN A 52 -1.32 6.13 -8.69
N ILE A 53 -1.85 5.33 -7.78
CA ILE A 53 -1.03 4.59 -6.83
C ILE A 53 -0.60 3.27 -7.48
N PRO A 54 0.71 2.96 -7.60
CA PRO A 54 1.19 1.71 -8.17
C PRO A 54 0.97 0.55 -7.18
N LYS A 55 -0.28 0.09 -7.10
CA LYS A 55 -0.70 -1.06 -6.29
C LYS A 55 -0.38 -2.37 -7.01
N HIS A 56 0.03 -3.36 -6.24
CA HIS A 56 0.36 -4.72 -6.66
C HIS A 56 -0.25 -5.74 -5.70
N LEU A 57 -0.62 -6.91 -6.21
CA LEU A 57 -1.14 -7.99 -5.38
C LEU A 57 -0.01 -8.65 -4.58
N ALA A 58 -0.31 -9.05 -3.34
CA ALA A 58 0.61 -9.78 -2.47
C ALA A 58 -0.16 -10.60 -1.43
N ARG A 59 0.49 -11.64 -0.92
CA ARG A 59 -0.02 -12.38 0.24
C ARG A 59 0.55 -11.81 1.53
N PHE A 60 -0.28 -11.71 2.55
CA PHE A 60 0.09 -11.25 3.88
C PHE A 60 -0.06 -12.38 4.90
N SER A 61 0.78 -12.34 5.93
CA SER A 61 0.66 -13.22 7.09
C SER A 61 1.00 -12.44 8.35
N PHE A 62 0.18 -12.63 9.37
CA PHE A 62 0.28 -11.99 10.67
C PHE A 62 0.38 -13.07 11.75
N SER A 63 1.31 -12.93 12.69
CA SER A 63 1.48 -13.91 13.77
C SER A 63 0.41 -13.84 14.87
N ALA A 64 -0.48 -12.85 14.81
CA ALA A 64 -1.57 -12.65 15.75
C ALA A 64 -2.77 -12.02 15.01
N PRO A 65 -4.01 -12.28 15.48
CA PRO A 65 -5.21 -11.66 14.91
C PRO A 65 -5.25 -10.16 15.20
N VAL A 66 -6.19 -9.47 14.55
CA VAL A 66 -6.49 -8.06 14.81
C VAL A 66 -6.83 -7.86 16.29
N THR A 67 -6.22 -6.85 16.93
CA THR A 67 -6.52 -6.48 18.32
C THR A 67 -7.99 -6.04 18.43
N PRO A 68 -8.82 -6.73 19.23
CA PRO A 68 -10.20 -6.30 19.45
C PRO A 68 -10.26 -4.91 20.10
N ALA A 69 -11.34 -4.17 19.84
CA ALA A 69 -11.54 -2.86 20.46
C ALA A 69 -11.50 -2.96 22.00
N GLY A 70 -10.66 -2.14 22.63
CA GLY A 70 -10.45 -2.13 24.08
C GLY A 70 -9.50 -3.19 24.63
N ALA A 71 -9.01 -4.11 23.80
CA ALA A 71 -7.98 -5.07 24.19
C ALA A 71 -6.57 -4.46 24.09
N SER A 72 -5.61 -5.10 24.75
CA SER A 72 -4.19 -4.76 24.57
C SER A 72 -3.62 -5.43 23.32
N PRO A 73 -2.71 -4.77 22.58
CA PRO A 73 -2.05 -5.40 21.44
C PRO A 73 -1.17 -6.59 21.89
N PRO A 74 -0.84 -7.51 20.98
CA PRO A 74 0.05 -8.63 21.27
C PRO A 74 1.42 -8.15 21.78
N GLN A 75 2.18 -9.05 22.41
CA GLN A 75 3.54 -8.73 22.86
C GLN A 75 4.44 -8.37 21.69
N ASP A 76 4.36 -9.19 20.64
CA ASP A 76 5.02 -8.98 19.37
C ASP A 76 4.04 -9.34 18.25
N LEU A 77 4.12 -8.61 17.14
CA LEU A 77 3.43 -8.94 15.90
C LEU A 77 4.46 -9.09 14.79
N THR A 78 4.56 -10.30 14.24
CA THR A 78 5.34 -10.54 13.02
C THR A 78 4.43 -10.37 11.82
N VAL A 79 4.82 -9.49 10.91
CA VAL A 79 4.16 -9.26 9.61
C VAL A 79 5.08 -9.76 8.51
N LYS A 80 4.54 -10.57 7.59
CA LYS A 80 5.26 -11.10 6.43
C LYS A 80 4.48 -10.81 5.17
N VAL A 81 5.18 -10.42 4.11
CA VAL A 81 4.60 -10.15 2.79
C VAL A 81 5.32 -10.98 1.74
N PHE A 82 4.55 -11.73 0.98
CA PHE A 82 5.02 -12.70 -0.01
C PHE A 82 4.59 -12.29 -1.42
N PRO A 83 5.31 -12.78 -2.45
CA PRO A 83 4.92 -12.55 -3.84
C PRO A 83 3.47 -12.96 -4.14
N PRO A 84 2.82 -12.33 -5.13
CA PRO A 84 1.48 -12.71 -5.59
C PRO A 84 1.44 -14.18 -6.02
N GLY A 85 0.31 -14.84 -5.78
CA GLY A 85 0.06 -16.23 -6.17
C GLY A 85 0.77 -17.30 -5.33
N THR A 86 1.45 -16.90 -4.25
CA THR A 86 2.03 -17.86 -3.29
C THR A 86 0.98 -18.37 -2.32
N GLU A 87 1.10 -19.64 -1.94
CA GLU A 87 0.30 -20.30 -0.91
C GLU A 87 1.17 -20.64 0.32
N GLU A 88 0.54 -21.03 1.43
CA GLU A 88 1.27 -21.39 2.65
C GLU A 88 2.11 -22.67 2.48
N SER A 89 1.67 -23.58 1.61
CA SER A 89 2.33 -24.86 1.32
C SER A 89 3.55 -24.76 0.41
N ASP A 90 3.74 -23.64 -0.29
CA ASP A 90 4.73 -23.55 -1.37
C ASP A 90 6.17 -23.44 -0.89
N GLY A 91 6.40 -23.24 0.42
CA GLY A 91 7.74 -23.02 0.98
C GLY A 91 8.41 -21.70 0.54
N VAL A 92 7.69 -20.83 -0.19
CA VAL A 92 8.22 -19.56 -0.67
C VAL A 92 8.45 -18.60 0.49
N HIS A 93 9.65 -18.02 0.54
CA HIS A 93 10.01 -17.02 1.55
C HIS A 93 9.36 -15.65 1.28
N PRO A 94 9.02 -14.88 2.32
CA PRO A 94 8.51 -13.54 2.13
C PRO A 94 9.61 -12.63 1.58
N PHE A 95 9.25 -11.63 0.77
CA PHE A 95 10.19 -10.61 0.29
C PHE A 95 10.34 -9.44 1.28
N PHE A 96 9.38 -9.30 2.21
CA PHE A 96 9.44 -8.37 3.33
C PHE A 96 8.93 -9.05 4.59
N ALA A 97 9.64 -8.86 5.71
CA ALA A 97 9.13 -9.25 7.02
C ALA A 97 9.62 -8.29 8.10
N CYS A 98 8.76 -8.01 9.07
CA CYS A 98 9.12 -7.23 10.24
C CYS A 98 8.46 -7.79 11.50
N LYS A 99 9.09 -7.52 12.64
CA LYS A 99 8.51 -7.70 13.96
C LYS A 99 8.22 -6.32 14.55
N LEU A 100 7.00 -6.15 15.03
CA LEU A 100 6.48 -4.95 15.67
C LEU A 100 6.27 -5.23 17.15
N THR A 101 6.89 -4.44 18.01
CA THR A 101 6.80 -4.59 19.48
C THR A 101 6.22 -3.31 20.08
N PRO A 102 4.93 -3.25 20.44
CA PRO A 102 4.31 -2.03 20.96
C PRO A 102 4.91 -1.61 22.30
N TRP A 103 5.08 -0.30 22.51
CA TRP A 103 5.54 0.24 23.78
C TRP A 103 4.44 0.09 24.83
N ARG A 104 4.73 -0.70 25.87
CA ARG A 104 3.77 -0.97 26.96
C ARG A 104 3.85 0.05 28.11
N TRP A 105 4.99 0.73 28.23
CA TRP A 105 5.24 1.71 29.30
C TRP A 105 4.58 3.08 29.04
N MET A 106 4.12 3.34 27.81
CA MET A 106 3.52 4.61 27.41
C MET A 106 2.02 4.39 27.11
N PRO A 107 1.12 5.24 27.62
CA PRO A 107 -0.30 5.14 27.29
C PRO A 107 -0.52 5.39 25.79
N SER A 108 -1.62 4.86 25.26
CA SER A 108 -2.06 5.24 23.92
C SER A 108 -2.53 6.69 23.94
N VAL A 109 -2.20 7.44 22.88
CA VAL A 109 -2.60 8.83 22.71
C VAL A 109 -3.48 8.98 21.47
N PRO A 110 -4.48 9.89 21.49
CA PRO A 110 -5.20 10.25 20.29
C PRO A 110 -4.31 11.08 19.37
N VAL A 111 -4.36 10.80 18.07
CA VAL A 111 -3.59 11.50 17.03
C VAL A 111 -4.54 11.99 15.95
N ASN A 112 -4.42 13.27 15.59
CA ASN A 112 -5.05 13.85 14.41
C ASN A 112 -3.95 14.28 13.44
N MET A 113 -3.87 13.63 12.28
CA MET A 113 -2.84 13.91 11.27
C MET A 113 -2.96 15.33 10.71
N CYS A 114 -4.16 15.94 10.73
CA CYS A 114 -4.34 17.35 10.32
C CYS A 114 -3.58 18.34 11.23
N TRP A 115 -3.19 17.92 12.45
CA TRP A 115 -2.47 18.76 13.41
C TRP A 115 -0.97 18.49 13.41
N VAL A 116 -0.50 17.52 12.62
CA VAL A 116 0.93 17.24 12.47
C VAL A 116 1.52 18.33 11.55
N PRO A 117 2.60 19.03 11.95
CA PRO A 117 3.20 20.12 11.16
C PRO A 117 4.04 19.62 9.98
N ILE A 118 3.62 18.51 9.35
CA ILE A 118 4.26 17.88 8.19
C ILE A 118 3.20 17.79 7.09
N SER A 119 3.53 18.25 5.89
CA SER A 119 2.62 18.11 4.76
C SER A 119 2.42 16.64 4.41
N MET A 120 1.18 16.18 4.48
CA MET A 120 0.75 14.84 4.05
C MET A 120 0.31 14.81 2.58
N LYS A 121 0.65 15.87 1.83
CA LYS A 121 0.30 16.00 0.41
C LYS A 121 1.13 15.04 -0.43
N HIS A 122 0.44 14.24 -1.22
CA HIS A 122 1.01 13.28 -2.15
C HIS A 122 0.86 13.77 -3.58
N VAL A 123 1.86 13.48 -4.40
CA VAL A 123 1.80 13.67 -5.85
C VAL A 123 2.31 12.44 -6.57
N GLN A 124 1.48 11.91 -7.46
CA GLN A 124 1.72 10.70 -8.22
C GLN A 124 1.80 10.97 -9.72
N PRO A 125 2.82 10.43 -10.41
CA PRO A 125 2.89 10.47 -11.86
C PRO A 125 1.81 9.56 -12.47
N PRO A 126 1.50 9.72 -13.77
CA PRO A 126 0.71 8.73 -14.50
C PRO A 126 1.35 7.35 -14.41
N ILE A 127 0.55 6.29 -14.40
CA ILE A 127 1.05 4.92 -14.42
C ILE A 127 0.83 4.30 -15.79
N SER A 128 1.87 3.71 -16.36
CA SER A 128 1.74 2.98 -17.62
C SER A 128 0.79 1.79 -17.50
N GLU A 129 -0.07 1.63 -18.50
CA GLU A 129 -0.86 0.42 -18.70
C GLU A 129 0.08 -0.76 -19.03
N PRO A 130 -0.05 -1.92 -18.36
CA PRO A 130 0.77 -3.08 -18.66
C PRO A 130 0.35 -3.71 -20.01
N ALA A 131 1.32 -4.34 -20.68
CA ALA A 131 1.05 -5.08 -21.90
C ALA A 131 -0.04 -6.14 -21.69
N GLY A 132 -1.01 -6.19 -22.60
CA GLY A 132 -2.11 -7.16 -22.52
C GLY A 132 -3.27 -6.77 -21.61
N TYR A 133 -3.25 -5.60 -20.95
CA TYR A 133 -4.35 -5.10 -20.10
C TYR A 133 -5.72 -5.26 -20.76
N LYS A 134 -5.91 -4.67 -21.95
CA LYS A 134 -7.19 -4.72 -22.67
C LYS A 134 -7.66 -6.15 -22.97
N ARG A 135 -6.72 -7.05 -23.27
CA ARG A 135 -7.01 -8.47 -23.53
C ARG A 135 -7.44 -9.18 -22.26
N ALA A 136 -6.75 -8.93 -21.15
CA ALA A 136 -7.08 -9.50 -19.85
C ALA A 136 -8.45 -9.03 -19.35
N VAL A 137 -8.75 -7.73 -19.47
CA VAL A 137 -10.08 -7.16 -19.15
C VAL A 137 -11.17 -7.78 -20.02
N ALA A 138 -10.95 -7.89 -21.33
CA ALA A 138 -11.93 -8.51 -22.23
C ALA A 138 -12.22 -9.97 -21.85
N ALA A 139 -11.18 -10.75 -21.53
CA ALA A 139 -11.32 -12.13 -21.08
C ALA A 139 -12.07 -12.24 -19.74
N GLU A 140 -11.78 -11.36 -18.78
CA GLU A 140 -12.49 -11.33 -17.49
C GLU A 140 -13.97 -10.95 -17.67
N LEU A 141 -14.28 -9.98 -18.54
CA LEU A 141 -15.67 -9.62 -18.87
C LEU A 141 -16.42 -10.75 -19.59
N GLU A 142 -15.75 -11.52 -20.45
CA GLU A 142 -16.35 -12.69 -21.10
C GLU A 142 -16.62 -13.81 -20.11
N ASN A 143 -15.67 -14.09 -19.21
CA ASN A 143 -15.85 -15.01 -18.09
C ASN A 143 -17.05 -14.62 -17.22
N GLN A 144 -17.20 -13.34 -16.91
CA GLN A 144 -18.34 -12.84 -16.14
C GLN A 144 -19.68 -13.07 -16.85
N LYS A 145 -19.75 -12.95 -18.19
CA LYS A 145 -20.98 -13.21 -18.97
C LYS A 145 -21.42 -14.67 -18.90
N ILE A 146 -20.48 -15.60 -18.77
CA ILE A 146 -20.76 -17.04 -18.61
C ILE A 146 -20.85 -17.46 -17.14
N GLY A 147 -20.91 -16.50 -16.20
CA GLY A 147 -21.10 -16.75 -14.78
C GLY A 147 -19.82 -17.09 -14.00
N VAL A 148 -18.64 -17.00 -14.61
CA VAL A 148 -17.36 -17.21 -13.95
C VAL A 148 -16.92 -15.90 -13.29
N THR A 149 -16.87 -15.90 -11.95
CA THR A 149 -16.38 -14.76 -11.16
C THR A 149 -15.03 -15.09 -10.54
N ILE A 150 -14.13 -14.10 -10.56
CA ILE A 150 -12.83 -14.20 -9.90
C ILE A 150 -12.99 -13.71 -8.46
N ASP A 151 -12.48 -14.48 -7.50
CA ASP A 151 -12.53 -14.12 -6.08
C ASP A 151 -11.80 -12.79 -5.84
N ALA A 152 -12.36 -11.92 -4.98
CA ALA A 152 -11.79 -10.61 -4.69
C ALA A 152 -10.38 -10.67 -4.07
N TYR A 153 -10.02 -11.78 -3.44
CA TYR A 153 -8.72 -12.09 -2.84
C TYR A 153 -7.88 -13.02 -3.71
N ASP A 154 -8.27 -13.27 -4.97
CA ASP A 154 -7.39 -13.94 -5.93
C ASP A 154 -6.21 -13.01 -6.27
N ILE A 155 -5.09 -13.30 -5.59
CA ILE A 155 -3.79 -12.64 -5.75
C ILE A 155 -2.93 -13.31 -6.82
N SER A 156 -3.49 -14.18 -7.67
CA SER A 156 -2.73 -14.86 -8.72
C SER A 156 -2.23 -13.88 -9.78
N PRO A 157 -0.94 -13.94 -10.17
CA PRO A 157 -0.37 -13.08 -11.20
C PRO A 157 -1.13 -13.17 -12.54
N LYS A 158 -1.75 -14.33 -12.83
CA LYS A 158 -2.52 -14.57 -14.05
C LYS A 158 -3.70 -13.59 -14.22
N ASN A 159 -4.26 -13.13 -13.10
CA ASN A 159 -5.44 -12.29 -13.05
C ASN A 159 -5.10 -10.84 -12.63
N GLU A 160 -3.86 -10.53 -12.24
CA GLU A 160 -3.46 -9.19 -11.81
C GLU A 160 -3.53 -8.17 -12.95
N VAL A 161 -3.18 -8.58 -14.17
CA VAL A 161 -3.12 -7.71 -15.35
C VAL A 161 -4.45 -7.00 -15.60
N ALA A 162 -5.60 -7.67 -15.40
CA ALA A 162 -6.92 -7.08 -15.63
C ALA A 162 -7.28 -5.94 -14.64
N VAL A 163 -6.65 -5.90 -13.47
CA VAL A 163 -6.89 -4.86 -12.44
C VAL A 163 -5.78 -3.80 -12.39
N ALA A 164 -4.74 -3.96 -13.19
CA ALA A 164 -3.58 -3.07 -13.24
C ALA A 164 -3.77 -1.89 -14.23
N ALA A 165 -4.88 -1.15 -14.10
CA ALA A 165 -5.22 -0.05 -15.00
C ALA A 165 -4.10 1.01 -15.10
N GLY A 166 -3.91 1.55 -16.30
CA GLY A 166 -3.02 2.68 -16.56
C GLY A 166 -3.75 4.02 -16.50
N THR A 167 -2.98 5.10 -16.34
CA THR A 167 -3.47 6.48 -16.30
C THR A 167 -2.56 7.39 -17.13
N ASP A 168 -3.08 8.54 -17.58
CA ASP A 168 -2.38 9.46 -18.49
C ASP A 168 -2.22 10.89 -17.95
N ARG A 169 -2.59 11.10 -16.67
CA ARG A 169 -2.54 12.39 -15.97
C ARG A 169 -1.75 12.27 -14.68
N TRP A 170 -1.15 13.35 -14.24
CA TRP A 170 -0.64 13.48 -12.87
C TRP A 170 -1.80 13.64 -11.89
N CYS A 171 -1.57 13.25 -10.65
CA CYS A 171 -2.57 13.29 -9.60
C CYS A 171 -1.96 13.81 -8.29
N ALA A 172 -2.63 14.76 -7.63
CA ALA A 172 -2.28 15.26 -6.30
C ALA A 172 -3.45 15.08 -5.34
N PHE A 173 -3.18 14.64 -4.12
CA PHE A 173 -4.19 14.43 -3.09
C PHE A 173 -3.57 14.56 -1.70
N ASP A 174 -4.38 14.80 -0.69
CA ASP A 174 -3.95 14.77 0.70
C ASP A 174 -4.43 13.49 1.39
N ILE A 175 -3.66 13.04 2.39
CA ILE A 175 -4.03 11.93 3.26
C ILE A 175 -4.14 12.48 4.68
N GLY A 176 -5.38 12.65 5.12
CA GLY A 176 -5.72 12.95 6.50
C GLY A 176 -5.98 11.66 7.30
N GLY A 177 -6.06 11.81 8.61
CA GLY A 177 -6.49 10.70 9.45
C GLY A 177 -6.64 11.07 10.92
N LYS A 178 -7.51 10.33 11.60
CA LYS A 178 -7.74 10.44 13.03
C LYS A 178 -7.65 9.07 13.66
N VAL A 179 -6.98 8.99 14.79
CA VAL A 179 -6.76 7.74 15.54
C VAL A 179 -7.02 8.03 17.00
N GLN A 180 -7.87 7.23 17.64
CA GLN A 180 -8.14 7.37 19.08
C GLN A 180 -7.07 6.68 19.94
N ARG A 181 -6.51 5.58 19.42
CA ARG A 181 -5.49 4.79 20.11
C ARG A 181 -4.26 4.62 19.22
N ALA A 182 -3.32 5.55 19.32
CA ALA A 182 -1.99 5.42 18.75
C ALA A 182 -0.96 5.13 19.86
N ARG A 183 -0.02 4.24 19.59
CA ARG A 183 1.13 3.92 20.45
C ARG A 183 2.40 3.95 19.62
N GLY A 184 3.54 4.15 20.25
CA GLY A 184 4.80 3.82 19.60
C GLY A 184 5.03 2.31 19.60
N CYS A 185 5.83 1.83 18.65
CA CYS A 185 6.33 0.46 18.63
C CYS A 185 7.78 0.43 18.18
N TRP A 186 8.52 -0.59 18.63
CA TRP A 186 9.79 -0.96 18.01
C TRP A 186 9.51 -1.70 16.71
N VAL A 187 10.36 -1.44 15.72
CA VAL A 187 10.32 -2.10 14.41
C VAL A 187 11.65 -2.80 14.19
N GLU A 188 11.58 -4.11 13.99
CA GLU A 188 12.73 -4.94 13.62
C GLU A 188 12.46 -5.54 12.24
N ILE A 189 13.18 -5.09 11.22
CA ILE A 189 13.13 -5.73 9.90
C ILE A 189 13.89 -7.05 9.97
N LEU A 190 13.21 -8.15 9.67
CA LEU A 190 13.79 -9.49 9.76
C LEU A 190 14.61 -9.76 8.49
N LYS A 191 15.82 -10.30 8.68
CA LYS A 191 16.62 -10.76 7.55
C LYS A 191 15.95 -11.98 6.93
N LEU A 192 15.61 -11.83 5.66
CA LEU A 192 15.05 -12.89 4.84
C LEU A 192 16.26 -13.62 4.25
N GLY A 193 16.37 -14.93 4.46
CA GLY A 193 17.48 -15.75 3.94
C GLY A 193 17.44 -15.92 2.41
N VAL A 194 16.90 -14.95 1.68
CA VAL A 194 16.73 -14.95 0.23
C VAL A 194 17.83 -14.07 -0.35
N ASP A 195 19.02 -14.65 -0.51
CA ASP A 195 20.08 -14.00 -1.28
C ASP A 195 19.74 -14.09 -2.78
N GLY A 196 19.46 -12.96 -3.44
CA GLY A 196 19.32 -12.92 -4.91
C GLY A 196 18.29 -11.94 -5.47
N GLY A 197 18.21 -11.90 -6.81
CA GLY A 197 17.45 -10.90 -7.58
C GLY A 197 15.92 -10.95 -7.44
N GLU A 198 15.33 -12.04 -6.92
CA GLU A 198 13.88 -12.11 -6.72
C GLU A 198 13.40 -11.24 -5.55
N GLN A 199 14.13 -11.18 -4.43
CA GLN A 199 13.77 -10.26 -3.35
C GLN A 199 13.86 -8.81 -3.85
N GLU A 200 14.88 -8.50 -4.64
CA GLU A 200 15.13 -7.17 -5.21
C GLU A 200 14.05 -6.73 -6.22
N ARG A 201 13.30 -7.67 -6.80
CA ARG A 201 12.15 -7.37 -7.66
C ARG A 201 11.02 -6.72 -6.87
N TYR A 202 10.80 -7.18 -5.64
CA TYR A 202 9.68 -6.77 -4.79
C TYR A 202 10.07 -5.76 -3.70
N TRP A 203 11.32 -5.76 -3.24
CA TRP A 203 11.77 -4.84 -2.19
C TRP A 203 12.91 -3.93 -2.67
N PRO A 204 12.86 -2.61 -2.39
CA PRO A 204 13.91 -1.69 -2.80
C PRO A 204 15.27 -2.01 -2.16
N LYS A 205 16.35 -1.86 -2.95
CA LYS A 205 17.73 -2.06 -2.49
C LYS A 205 18.17 -0.96 -1.53
N GLY A 206 18.97 -1.32 -0.53
CA GLY A 206 19.68 -0.35 0.31
C GLY A 206 18.82 0.46 1.29
N VAL A 207 17.54 0.11 1.46
CA VAL A 207 16.68 0.76 2.46
C VAL A 207 17.18 0.38 3.86
N LYS A 208 17.65 1.38 4.60
CA LYS A 208 18.02 1.20 6.01
C LYS A 208 16.74 1.13 6.85
N PRO A 209 16.60 0.12 7.71
CA PRO A 209 15.41 -0.02 8.53
C PRO A 209 15.34 1.11 9.57
N TRP A 210 14.19 1.76 9.66
CA TRP A 210 13.82 2.51 10.86
C TRP A 210 13.58 1.52 12.01
N ARG A 211 13.82 1.95 13.24
CA ARG A 211 13.70 1.09 14.44
C ARG A 211 12.47 1.38 15.29
N PHE A 212 11.71 2.42 14.95
CA PHE A 212 10.51 2.82 15.67
C PHE A 212 9.40 3.16 14.69
N GLY A 213 8.16 2.97 15.11
CA GLY A 213 6.98 3.22 14.30
C GLY A 213 5.76 3.57 15.15
N GLY A 214 4.65 3.85 14.48
CA GLY A 214 3.34 3.99 15.11
C GLY A 214 2.56 2.70 15.01
N TRP A 215 1.91 2.32 16.10
CA TRP A 215 0.86 1.31 16.17
C TRP A 215 -0.47 2.04 16.32
N MET A 216 -1.35 1.93 15.32
CA MET A 216 -2.61 2.64 15.28
C MET A 216 -3.76 1.65 15.22
N GLU A 217 -4.73 1.80 16.11
CA GLU A 217 -5.93 0.96 16.15
C GLU A 217 -7.16 1.81 15.80
N ASP A 218 -8.09 1.22 15.05
CA ASP A 218 -9.33 1.88 14.59
C ASP A 218 -9.07 3.24 13.93
N ALA A 219 -7.99 3.34 13.17
CA ALA A 219 -7.62 4.55 12.44
C ALA A 219 -8.63 4.83 11.32
N VAL A 220 -9.14 6.05 11.28
CA VAL A 220 -9.93 6.56 10.15
C VAL A 220 -8.99 7.36 9.27
N LEU A 221 -8.70 6.85 8.08
CA LEU A 221 -7.91 7.54 7.06
C LEU A 221 -8.86 8.20 6.05
N GLU A 222 -8.64 9.48 5.76
CA GLU A 222 -9.41 10.27 4.81
C GLU A 222 -8.50 10.63 3.65
N ILE A 223 -8.85 10.20 2.43
CA ILE A 223 -8.11 10.55 1.22
C ILE A 223 -8.99 11.51 0.42
N GLU A 224 -8.48 12.70 0.14
CA GLU A 224 -9.22 13.71 -0.61
C GLU A 224 -9.39 13.33 -2.09
N ASN A 225 -10.35 13.99 -2.74
CA ASN A 225 -10.52 13.87 -4.18
C ASN A 225 -9.25 14.36 -4.91
N PRO A 226 -8.80 13.62 -5.94
CA PRO A 226 -7.58 13.95 -6.65
C PRO A 226 -7.72 15.25 -7.45
N LEU A 227 -6.65 16.05 -7.45
CA LEU A 227 -6.42 17.12 -8.40
C LEU A 227 -5.56 16.58 -9.55
N GLU A 228 -6.08 16.60 -10.77
CA GLU A 228 -5.42 16.03 -11.94
C GLU A 228 -4.88 17.09 -12.92
N TRP A 229 -3.76 16.80 -13.58
CA TRP A 229 -3.25 17.65 -14.67
C TRP A 229 -2.41 16.87 -15.68
N LYS A 230 -2.13 17.49 -16.84
CA LYS A 230 -1.17 17.02 -17.84
C LYS A 230 0.03 17.96 -17.89
N LEU A 231 1.19 17.42 -18.30
CA LEU A 231 2.39 18.20 -18.61
C LEU A 231 2.42 18.56 -20.09
#